data_AF-A0A7W2B2J3-F1
#
_entry.id   AF-A0A7W2B2J3-F1
#
_cell.length_a   1.000
_cell.length_b   1.000
_cell.length_c   1.000
_cell.angle_alpha   90.00
_cell.angle_beta   90.00
_cell.angle_gamma   90.00
#
_symmetry.space_group_name_H-M   'P 1'
#
loop_
_entity.id
_entity.type
_entity.pdbx_description
1 polymer ?
#
loop_
_entity_poly.entity_id
_entity_poly.type
_entity_poly.pdbx_seq_one_letter_code
_entity_poly.pdbx_strand_id
1 'polypeptide(L)' 'WAVVAEAIQNILRREGYPKPYEALKELTRTNSAITAESISAFIDTLEVNDSIKAELKAITPSNYIGQMRS' A
#
# COMPACT_ATOMS: atom_id res chain seq x y z
N TRP A 1 3.15 6.09 8.45
CA TRP A 1 2.69 5.48 7.18
C TRP A 1 3.76 4.77 6.37
N ALA A 2 5.07 5.00 6.58
CA ALA A 2 6.14 4.24 5.92
C ALA A 2 5.96 2.70 6.03
N VAL A 3 5.53 2.22 7.21
CA VAL A 3 5.21 0.80 7.44
C VAL A 3 4.07 0.27 6.57
N VAL A 4 3.05 1.09 6.27
CA VAL A 4 1.94 0.70 5.40
C VAL A 4 2.39 0.68 3.94
N ALA A 5 3.25 1.62 3.54
CA ALA A 5 3.85 1.61 2.20
C ALA A 5 4.67 0.33 1.98
N GLU A 6 5.42 -0.13 2.98
CA GLU A 6 6.14 -1.41 2.93
C GLU A 6 5.19 -2.62 2.86
N ALA A 7 4.09 -2.61 3.61
CA ALA A 7 3.06 -3.64 3.54
C ALA A 7 2.46 -3.77 2.14
N ILE A 8 2.10 -2.63 1.53
CA ILE A 8 1.57 -2.56 0.16
C ILE A 8 2.62 -3.07 -0.82
N GLN A 9 3.90 -2.69 -0.66
CA GLN A 9 5.00 -3.20 -1.49
C GLN A 9 5.09 -4.73 -1.45
N ASN A 10 4.98 -5.31 -0.26
CA ASN A 10 5.09 -6.75 -0.06
C ASN A 10 3.92 -7.50 -0.72
N ILE A 11 2.70 -7.00 -0.58
CA ILE A 11 1.51 -7.60 -1.21
C ILE A 11 1.59 -7.47 -2.73
N LEU A 12 1.91 -6.29 -3.27
CA LEU A 12 2.09 -6.10 -4.71
C LEU A 12 3.13 -7.07 -5.29
N ARG A 13 4.23 -7.31 -4.58
CA ARG A 13 5.25 -8.27 -4.98
C ARG A 13 4.73 -9.72 -4.90
N ARG A 14 3.97 -10.07 -3.86
CA ARG A 14 3.34 -11.39 -3.69
C ARG A 14 2.35 -11.69 -4.81
N GLU A 15 1.55 -10.70 -5.18
CA GLU A 15 0.55 -10.81 -6.26
C GLU A 15 1.19 -10.76 -7.66
N GLY A 16 2.50 -10.55 -7.75
CA GLY A 16 3.21 -10.47 -9.03
C GLY A 16 2.89 -9.22 -9.83
N TYR A 17 2.49 -8.13 -9.16
CA TYR A 17 2.18 -6.87 -9.82
C TYR A 17 3.41 -6.35 -10.58
N PRO A 18 3.28 -5.98 -11.87
CA PRO A 18 4.40 -5.51 -12.65
C PRO A 18 4.91 -4.19 -12.07
N LYS A 19 6.20 -4.17 -11.72
CA LYS A 19 6.94 -2.96 -11.30
C LYS A 19 6.40 -2.28 -10.02
N PRO A 20 6.44 -2.98 -8.87
CA PRO A 20 5.96 -2.43 -7.59
C PRO A 20 6.68 -1.13 -7.19
N TYR A 21 7.95 -1.00 -7.57
CA TYR A 21 8.73 0.22 -7.32
C TYR A 21 8.18 1.46 -8.04
N GLU A 22 7.67 1.34 -9.26
CA GLU A 22 7.09 2.49 -9.98
C GLU A 22 5.81 2.95 -9.28
N ALA A 23 4.97 2.00 -8.85
CA ALA A 23 3.74 2.31 -8.13
C ALA A 23 4.02 3.02 -6.78
N LEU A 24 5.00 2.53 -6.00
CA LEU A 24 5.44 3.21 -4.78
C LEU A 24 6.09 4.57 -5.03
N LYS A 25 6.77 4.72 -6.17
CA LYS A 25 7.30 6.01 -6.58
C LYS A 25 6.17 6.99 -6.85
N GLU A 26 5.06 6.57 -7.45
CA GLU A 26 3.88 7.44 -7.61
C GLU A 26 3.30 7.87 -6.26
N LEU A 27 3.21 6.94 -5.30
CA LEU A 27 2.75 7.23 -3.93
C LEU A 27 3.65 8.25 -3.21
N THR A 28 4.98 8.16 -3.41
CA THR A 28 5.97 9.04 -2.75
C THR A 28 6.26 10.33 -3.52
N ARG A 29 5.97 10.39 -4.82
CA ARG A 29 6.23 11.56 -5.68
C ARG A 29 5.36 12.76 -5.32
N THR A 30 4.19 12.52 -4.73
CA THR A 30 3.24 13.58 -4.36
C THR A 30 3.73 14.48 -3.22
N ASN A 31 4.96 14.29 -2.69
CA ASN A 31 5.67 15.10 -1.67
C ASN A 31 4.87 15.46 -0.39
N SER A 32 3.65 14.97 -0.31
CA SER A 32 2.66 15.15 0.73
C SER A 32 2.73 13.89 1.54
N ALA A 33 2.71 14.03 2.87
CA ALA A 33 2.76 12.90 3.79
C ALA A 33 1.88 11.74 3.29
N ILE A 34 2.40 10.51 3.30
CA ILE A 34 1.57 9.34 3.00
C ILE A 34 0.48 9.30 4.07
N THR A 35 -0.78 9.49 3.66
CA THR A 35 -1.97 9.44 4.51
C THR A 35 -2.91 8.33 4.03
N ALA A 36 -3.97 8.06 4.80
CA ALA A 36 -4.99 7.09 4.44
C ALA A 36 -5.65 7.42 3.09
N GLU A 37 -5.94 8.70 2.85
CA GLU A 37 -6.54 9.16 1.60
C GLU A 37 -5.61 8.93 0.41
N SER A 38 -4.32 9.30 0.53
CA SER A 38 -3.33 9.06 -0.53
C SER A 38 -3.18 7.59 -0.86
N ILE A 39 -3.20 6.71 0.15
CA ILE A 39 -3.14 5.26 -0.07
C ILE A 39 -4.42 4.71 -0.67
N SER A 40 -5.59 5.14 -0.18
CA SER A 40 -6.87 4.70 -0.75
C SER A 40 -6.98 5.11 -2.22
N ALA A 41 -6.59 6.34 -2.55
CA ALA A 41 -6.55 6.82 -3.93
C ALA A 41 -5.57 6.00 -4.78
N PHE A 42 -4.38 5.71 -4.25
CA PHE A 42 -3.40 4.86 -4.92
C PHE A 42 -3.90 3.42 -5.15
N ILE A 43 -4.56 2.81 -4.16
CA ILE A 43 -5.14 1.46 -4.31
C ILE A 43 -6.22 1.47 -5.40
N ASP A 44 -6.97 2.55 -5.52
CA ASP A 44 -7.96 2.71 -6.59
C ASP A 44 -7.29 2.73 -7.98
N THR A 45 -6.11 3.34 -8.11
CA THR A 45 -5.34 3.38 -9.38
C THR A 45 -4.69 2.04 -9.75
N LEU A 46 -4.54 1.10 -8.81
CA LEU A 46 -3.97 -0.21 -9.11
C LEU A 46 -4.96 -1.04 -9.92
N GLU A 47 -4.50 -1.64 -11.00
CA GLU A 47 -5.28 -2.59 -11.80
C GLU A 47 -5.16 -4.01 -11.21
N VAL A 48 -5.56 -4.15 -9.94
CA VAL A 48 -5.57 -5.43 -9.20
C VAL A 48 -6.99 -5.86 -8.89
N ASN A 49 -7.15 -7.14 -8.54
CA ASN A 49 -8.44 -7.72 -8.20
C ASN A 49 -9.09 -7.00 -6.98
N ASP A 50 -10.41 -6.87 -6.96
CA ASP A 50 -11.15 -6.21 -5.88
C ASP A 50 -10.86 -6.80 -4.50
N SER A 51 -10.65 -8.12 -4.43
CA SER A 51 -10.25 -8.79 -3.18
C SER A 51 -8.92 -8.24 -2.63
N ILE A 52 -7.96 -7.96 -3.53
CA ILE A 52 -6.66 -7.38 -3.16
C ILE A 52 -6.82 -5.91 -2.80
N LYS A 53 -7.65 -5.15 -3.53
CA LYS A 53 -7.97 -3.76 -3.16
C LYS A 53 -8.58 -3.67 -1.76
N ALA A 54 -9.49 -4.58 -1.43
CA ALA A 54 -10.10 -4.67 -0.10
C ALA A 54 -9.06 -5.02 0.97
N GLU A 55 -8.17 -5.99 0.71
CA GLU A 55 -7.08 -6.36 1.62
C GLU A 55 -6.15 -5.16 1.87
N LEU A 56 -5.71 -4.47 0.80
CA LEU A 56 -4.86 -3.29 0.89
C LEU A 56 -5.54 -2.13 1.63
N LYS A 57 -6.84 -1.88 1.39
CA LYS A 57 -7.63 -0.84 2.08
C LYS A 57 -7.86 -1.17 3.56
N ALA A 58 -7.82 -2.44 3.94
CA ALA A 58 -7.89 -2.87 5.33
C ALA A 58 -6.57 -2.67 6.09
N ILE A 59 -5.45 -2.45 5.40
CA ILE A 59 -4.16 -2.20 6.05
C ILE A 59 -4.15 -0.80 6.63
N THR A 60 -4.07 -0.74 7.95
CA THR A 60 -3.89 0.49 8.70
C THR A 60 -2.57 0.44 9.46
N PRO A 61 -1.93 1.59 9.74
CA PRO A 61 -0.70 1.62 10.51
C PRO A 61 -0.87 0.96 11.88
N SER A 62 -2.04 1.08 12.51
CA SER A 62 -2.36 0.42 13.78
C SER A 62 -2.32 -1.11 13.69
N ASN A 63 -2.87 -1.69 12.61
CA ASN A 63 -2.92 -3.13 12.42
C ASN A 63 -1.54 -3.71 12.01
N TYR A 64 -0.76 -2.96 11.23
CA TYR A 64 0.55 -3.41 10.75
C TYR A 64 1.68 -3.22 11.77
N ILE A 65 1.65 -2.15 12.58
CA ILE A 65 2.59 -1.98 13.72
C ILE A 65 2.33 -3.04 14.79
N GLY A 66 1.07 -3.48 14.97
CA GLY A 66 0.69 -4.52 15.94
C GLY A 66 1.33 -5.89 15.66
N GLN A 67 1.54 -6.25 14.38
CA GLN A 67 2.21 -7.51 14.03
C GLN A 67 3.73 -7.48 14.21
N MET A 68 4.37 -6.31 14.11
CA MET A 68 5.84 -6.19 14.16
C MET A 68 6.42 -6.15 15.59
N ARG A 69 5.56 -6.19 16.62
CA ARG A 69 5.97 -6.10 18.04
C ARG A 69 5.63 -7.33 18.90
N SER A 70 5.29 -8.47 18.30
CA SER A 70 5.14 -9.74 19.04
C SER A 70 6.40 -10.58 18.99
#